data_AF-A0AAW1FME4-F1
#
_entry.id   AF-A0AAW1FME4-F1
#
_cell.length_a   1.000
_cell.length_b   1.000
_cell.length_c   1.000
_cell.angle_alpha   90.00
_cell.angle_beta   90.00
_cell.angle_gamma   90.00
#
_symmetry.space_group_name_H-M   'P 1'
#
loop_
_entity.id
_entity.type
_entity.pdbx_description
1 polymer ?
#
loop_
_entity_poly.entity_id
_entity_poly.type
_entity_poly.pdbx_seq_one_letter_code
_entity_poly.pdbx_strand_id
1 'polypeptide(L)'
;MEHTFLILLLFSKALSVGAQFNGYNCDANFHSRFPAERDISVYCGVQTITLKINFCPVLFSGYTDTDLALNGRHGDSHCRGFINNNTFPTVVIFSISLATLESCGNSLVVSTAQGPNAYGNLSLVQIGNISGYIDTPDPPTIISYLPGLLYKFSCSYPLEYLVNNTQLAS
;
A
#
# COMPACT_ATOMS: atom_id res chain seq x y z
N MET A 1 -1.57 38.86 -35.30
CA MET A 1 -1.86 37.42 -35.54
C MET A 1 -0.85 36.48 -34.86
N GLU A 2 0.39 36.90 -34.57
CA GLU A 2 1.38 36.04 -33.88
C GLU A 2 1.15 35.94 -32.36
N HIS A 3 0.76 37.04 -31.70
CA HIS A 3 0.59 37.07 -30.24
C HIS A 3 -0.57 36.18 -29.74
N THR A 4 -1.61 36.01 -30.56
CA THR A 4 -2.75 35.12 -30.28
C THR A 4 -2.35 33.64 -30.37
N PHE A 5 -1.38 33.30 -31.23
CA PHE A 5 -0.88 31.94 -31.39
C PHE A 5 0.00 31.53 -30.21
N LEU A 6 0.81 32.46 -29.69
CA LEU A 6 1.67 32.25 -28.53
C LEU A 6 0.87 32.04 -27.23
N ILE A 7 -0.21 32.80 -27.06
CA ILE A 7 -1.14 32.64 -25.93
C ILE A 7 -1.82 31.26 -26.00
N LEU A 8 -2.28 30.83 -27.18
CA LEU A 8 -2.89 29.51 -27.37
C LEU A 8 -1.91 28.36 -27.03
N LEU A 9 -0.65 28.50 -27.43
CA LEU A 9 0.42 27.53 -27.12
C LEU A 9 0.73 27.47 -25.62
N LEU A 10 0.72 28.62 -24.92
CA LEU A 10 0.91 28.65 -23.46
C LEU A 10 -0.26 27.99 -22.71
N PHE A 11 -1.51 28.21 -23.15
CA PHE A 11 -2.67 27.53 -22.57
C PHE A 11 -2.66 26.00 -22.83
N SER A 12 -2.19 25.54 -23.98
CA SER A 12 -2.05 24.09 -24.24
C SER A 12 -1.05 23.40 -23.28
N LYS A 13 0.00 24.09 -22.84
CA LYS A 13 0.98 23.54 -21.89
C LYS A 13 0.45 23.50 -20.45
N ALA A 14 -0.39 24.47 -20.06
CA ALA A 14 -1.02 24.45 -18.75
C ALA A 14 -2.01 23.28 -18.60
N LEU A 15 -2.72 22.91 -19.68
CA LEU A 15 -3.67 21.80 -19.67
C LEU A 15 -2.99 20.42 -19.59
N SER A 16 -1.78 20.28 -20.13
CA SER A 16 -1.09 18.97 -20.18
C SER A 16 -0.61 18.45 -18.82
N VAL A 17 -0.43 19.32 -17.82
CA VAL A 17 0.08 18.91 -16.50
C VAL A 17 -0.98 18.14 -15.69
N GLY A 18 -2.27 18.43 -15.90
CA GLY A 18 -3.37 17.73 -15.24
C GLY A 18 -3.76 16.39 -15.87
N ALA A 19 -3.31 16.12 -17.10
CA ALA A 19 -3.68 14.91 -17.84
C ALA A 19 -2.89 13.66 -17.43
N GLN A 20 -1.67 13.83 -16.88
CA GLN A 20 -0.78 12.72 -16.56
C GLN A 20 -1.33 11.80 -15.46
N PHE A 21 -1.99 12.38 -14.47
CA PHE A 21 -2.55 11.63 -13.32
C PHE A 21 -4.06 11.61 -13.31
N ASN A 22 -4.71 11.76 -14.46
CA ASN A 22 -6.16 11.54 -14.64
C ASN A 22 -7.07 12.23 -13.59
N GLY A 23 -6.69 13.43 -13.12
CA GLY A 23 -7.46 14.19 -12.13
C GLY A 23 -7.17 13.86 -10.64
N TYR A 24 -6.17 13.03 -10.35
CA TYR A 24 -5.68 12.82 -8.99
C TYR A 24 -4.80 13.99 -8.52
N ASN A 25 -4.79 14.24 -7.20
CA ASN A 25 -3.99 15.26 -6.55
C ASN A 25 -2.51 14.85 -6.53
N CYS A 26 -1.90 14.96 -7.70
CA CYS A 26 -0.54 14.56 -8.01
C CYS A 26 0.14 15.68 -8.82
N ASP A 27 1.30 16.16 -8.35
CA ASP A 27 2.13 17.11 -9.09
C ASP A 27 3.16 16.38 -9.98
N ALA A 28 3.21 16.73 -11.26
CA ALA A 28 4.10 16.14 -12.26
C ALA A 28 5.59 16.37 -11.99
N ASN A 29 5.98 17.45 -11.32
CA ASN A 29 7.38 17.74 -11.03
C ASN A 29 7.91 16.85 -9.90
N PHE A 30 7.06 16.50 -8.93
CA PHE A 30 7.46 15.72 -7.75
C PHE A 30 7.13 14.22 -7.86
N HIS A 31 6.07 13.87 -8.61
CA HIS A 31 5.53 12.51 -8.60
C HIS A 31 5.68 11.74 -9.91
N SER A 32 6.26 12.35 -10.96
CA SER A 32 6.64 11.63 -12.20
C SER A 32 7.91 10.79 -12.01
N ARG A 33 7.84 9.83 -11.09
CA ARG A 33 8.97 8.97 -10.73
C ARG A 33 8.48 7.56 -10.47
N PHE A 34 9.39 6.59 -10.58
CA PHE A 34 9.12 5.23 -10.14
C PHE A 34 8.97 5.15 -8.61
N PRO A 35 8.16 4.21 -8.10
CA PRO A 35 8.02 3.98 -6.68
C PRO A 35 9.33 3.68 -5.97
N ALA A 36 9.48 4.22 -4.77
CA ALA A 36 10.61 4.01 -3.87
C ALA A 36 10.14 3.43 -2.53
N GLU A 37 11.08 2.96 -1.72
CA GLU A 37 10.80 2.37 -0.39
C GLU A 37 10.05 3.31 0.56
N ARG A 38 10.13 4.62 0.35
CA ARG A 38 9.44 5.65 1.15
C ARG A 38 7.99 5.89 0.74
N ASP A 39 7.55 5.28 -0.37
CA ASP A 39 6.18 5.43 -0.87
C ASP A 39 5.19 4.50 -0.17
N ILE A 40 5.65 3.66 0.78
CA ILE A 40 4.80 2.85 1.66
C ILE A 40 4.95 3.32 3.12
N SER A 41 3.82 3.42 3.83
CA SER A 41 3.75 3.63 5.27
C SER A 41 2.87 2.56 5.91
N VAL A 42 3.37 1.95 6.98
CA VAL A 42 2.71 0.82 7.67
C VAL A 42 2.34 1.25 9.08
N TYR A 43 1.06 1.13 9.43
CA TYR A 43 0.53 1.43 10.75
C TYR A 43 -0.09 0.16 11.34
N CYS A 44 0.63 -0.45 12.30
CA CYS A 44 0.18 -1.65 12.99
C CYS A 44 -0.74 -1.26 14.16
N GLY A 45 -2.05 -1.26 13.94
CA GLY A 45 -3.05 -1.04 14.99
C GLY A 45 -3.39 -2.33 15.75
N VAL A 46 -4.12 -2.21 16.87
CA VAL A 46 -4.49 -3.36 17.72
C VAL A 46 -5.62 -4.22 17.15
N GLN A 47 -6.44 -3.68 16.26
CA GLN A 47 -7.53 -4.40 15.58
C GLN A 47 -7.35 -4.45 14.06
N THR A 48 -6.62 -3.48 13.50
CA THR A 48 -6.49 -3.32 12.05
C THR A 48 -5.09 -2.81 11.71
N ILE A 49 -4.46 -3.42 10.71
CA ILE A 49 -3.24 -2.92 10.08
C ILE A 49 -3.65 -2.00 8.94
N THR A 50 -3.14 -0.78 8.93
CA THR A 50 -3.39 0.19 7.86
C THR A 50 -2.11 0.43 7.08
N LEU A 51 -2.16 0.21 5.77
CA LEU A 51 -1.06 0.51 4.85
C LEU A 51 -1.46 1.71 4.01
N LYS A 52 -0.54 2.65 3.82
CA LYS A 52 -0.72 3.80 2.92
C LYS A 52 0.36 3.75 1.86
N ILE A 53 -0.02 3.79 0.60
CA ILE A 53 0.88 3.82 -0.54
C ILE A 53 0.65 5.12 -1.31
N ASN A 54 1.71 5.82 -1.69
CA ASN A 54 1.60 6.97 -2.58
C ASN A 54 1.13 6.49 -3.95
N PHE A 55 -0.02 7.00 -4.41
CA PHE A 55 -0.64 6.52 -5.63
C PHE A 55 -0.03 7.14 -6.89
N CYS A 56 0.51 8.36 -6.78
CA CYS A 56 1.04 9.06 -7.95
C CYS A 56 2.20 8.32 -8.65
N PRO A 57 3.22 7.76 -7.94
CA PRO A 57 4.23 6.91 -8.57
C PRO A 57 3.66 5.60 -9.17
N VAL A 58 2.57 5.07 -8.63
CA VAL A 58 1.88 3.88 -9.17
C VAL A 58 1.23 4.21 -10.51
N LEU A 59 0.53 5.35 -10.59
CA LEU A 59 -0.04 5.88 -11.84
C LEU A 59 1.04 6.16 -12.88
N PHE A 60 2.19 6.70 -12.46
CA PHE A 60 3.33 6.93 -13.35
C PHE A 60 3.88 5.63 -13.95
N SER A 61 3.86 4.54 -13.18
CA SER A 61 4.21 3.19 -13.66
C SER A 61 3.17 2.58 -14.61
N GLY A 62 2.02 3.23 -14.82
CA GLY A 62 0.96 2.78 -15.72
C GLY A 62 -0.11 1.89 -15.09
N TYR A 63 -0.13 1.77 -13.76
CA TYR A 63 -1.12 0.99 -13.03
C TYR A 63 -2.26 1.85 -12.50
N THR A 64 -3.41 1.21 -12.32
CA THR A 64 -4.62 1.78 -11.74
C THR A 64 -4.83 1.27 -10.31
N ASP A 65 -5.84 1.79 -9.63
CA ASP A 65 -6.19 1.37 -8.26
C ASP A 65 -6.64 -0.08 -8.19
N THR A 66 -7.26 -0.59 -9.26
CA THR A 66 -7.72 -1.99 -9.30
C THR A 66 -6.62 -2.99 -9.52
N ASP A 67 -5.44 -2.53 -9.98
CA ASP A 67 -4.29 -3.40 -10.23
C ASP A 67 -3.55 -3.74 -8.94
N LEU A 68 -3.61 -2.88 -7.92
CA LEU A 68 -2.97 -3.17 -6.64
C LEU A 68 -3.88 -4.05 -5.77
N ALA A 69 -3.35 -5.20 -5.35
CA ALA A 69 -4.06 -6.11 -4.44
C ALA A 69 -3.14 -6.71 -3.39
N LEU A 70 -3.72 -7.14 -2.27
CA LEU A 70 -3.02 -7.87 -1.22
C LEU A 70 -2.75 -9.32 -1.66
N ASN A 71 -1.50 -9.75 -1.53
CA ASN A 71 -1.01 -11.12 -1.74
C ASN A 71 -1.50 -11.74 -3.06
N GLY A 72 -1.46 -11.00 -4.16
CA GLY A 72 -1.89 -11.47 -5.49
C GLY A 72 -3.40 -11.63 -5.67
N ARG A 73 -4.23 -11.22 -4.70
CA ARG A 73 -5.70 -11.38 -4.77
C ARG A 73 -6.39 -10.29 -5.61
N HIS A 74 -5.95 -10.11 -6.85
CA HIS A 74 -6.50 -9.11 -7.77
C HIS A 74 -7.98 -9.35 -8.11
N GLY A 75 -8.45 -10.60 -8.01
CA GLY A 75 -9.84 -10.98 -8.28
C GLY A 75 -10.84 -10.58 -7.18
N ASP A 76 -10.38 -10.24 -5.98
CA ASP A 76 -11.26 -9.87 -4.85
C ASP A 76 -11.20 -8.37 -4.58
N SER A 77 -12.34 -7.70 -4.67
CA SER A 77 -12.45 -6.27 -4.37
C SER A 77 -12.11 -5.94 -2.92
N HIS A 78 -12.32 -6.86 -1.98
CA HIS A 78 -12.01 -6.63 -0.56
C HIS A 78 -10.51 -6.58 -0.28
N CYS A 79 -9.69 -7.14 -1.18
CA CYS A 79 -8.23 -7.15 -1.05
C CYS A 79 -7.56 -6.02 -1.84
N ARG A 80 -8.35 -5.17 -2.50
CA ARG A 80 -7.89 -3.96 -3.18
C ARG A 80 -7.86 -2.78 -2.20
N GLY A 81 -7.10 -1.76 -2.57
CA GLY A 81 -6.96 -0.54 -1.78
C GLY A 81 -8.04 0.48 -2.08
N PHE A 82 -8.33 1.34 -1.10
CA PHE A 82 -9.22 2.48 -1.26
C PHE A 82 -8.41 3.75 -1.55
N ILE A 83 -8.77 4.47 -2.61
CA ILE A 83 -8.10 5.73 -2.95
C ILE A 83 -8.64 6.87 -2.10
N ASN A 84 -7.74 7.60 -1.45
CA ASN A 84 -8.04 8.88 -0.85
C ASN A 84 -7.41 10.01 -1.67
N ASN A 85 -8.23 10.66 -2.50
CA ASN A 85 -7.83 11.80 -3.32
C ASN A 85 -7.88 13.14 -2.56
N ASN A 86 -8.24 13.18 -1.28
CA ASN A 86 -8.26 14.44 -0.52
C ASN A 86 -6.88 14.84 0.03
N THR A 87 -5.88 13.95 -0.10
CA THR A 87 -4.50 14.21 0.32
C THR A 87 -3.64 14.62 -0.87
N PHE A 88 -2.54 15.32 -0.58
CA PHE A 88 -1.52 15.67 -1.56
C PHE A 88 -0.15 15.15 -1.07
N PRO A 89 0.44 14.12 -1.71
CA PRO A 89 -0.09 13.36 -2.85
C PRO A 89 -1.32 12.50 -2.51
N THR A 90 -2.02 12.07 -3.56
CA THR A 90 -3.07 11.04 -3.45
C THR A 90 -2.49 9.73 -2.93
N VAL A 91 -3.20 9.07 -2.01
CA VAL A 91 -2.77 7.81 -1.40
C VAL A 91 -3.78 6.70 -1.60
N VAL A 92 -3.30 5.48 -1.75
CA VAL A 92 -4.10 4.24 -1.66
C VAL A 92 -3.96 3.68 -0.26
N ILE A 93 -5.09 3.32 0.36
CA ILE A 93 -5.17 2.84 1.72
C ILE A 93 -5.65 1.38 1.70
N PHE A 94 -4.88 0.51 2.34
CA PHE A 94 -5.30 -0.88 2.60
C PHE A 94 -5.57 -1.04 4.09
N SER A 95 -6.66 -1.74 4.41
CA SER A 95 -7.08 -2.01 5.78
C SER A 95 -7.24 -3.51 5.98
N ILE A 96 -6.39 -4.08 6.81
CA ILE A 96 -6.36 -5.52 7.10
C ILE A 96 -6.85 -5.71 8.53
N SER A 97 -8.00 -6.35 8.71
CA SER A 97 -8.52 -6.70 10.03
C SER A 97 -7.74 -7.87 10.63
N LEU A 98 -7.33 -7.76 11.90
CA LEU A 98 -6.67 -8.85 12.62
C LEU A 98 -7.61 -10.04 12.88
N ALA A 99 -8.93 -9.83 12.86
CA ALA A 99 -9.92 -10.89 13.03
C ALA A 99 -10.11 -11.74 11.76
N THR A 100 -9.73 -11.21 10.59
CA THR A 100 -9.97 -11.87 9.29
C THR A 100 -8.69 -11.89 8.44
N LEU A 101 -7.53 -12.16 9.06
CA LEU A 101 -6.23 -12.11 8.37
C LEU A 101 -6.16 -13.02 7.15
N GLU A 102 -6.83 -14.17 7.21
CA GLU A 102 -6.85 -15.18 6.14
C GLU A 102 -7.60 -14.71 4.88
N SER A 103 -8.54 -13.74 4.99
CA SER A 103 -9.41 -13.33 3.88
C SER A 103 -8.61 -12.85 2.66
N CYS A 104 -7.52 -12.12 2.91
CA CYS A 104 -6.61 -11.65 1.88
C CYS A 104 -5.29 -12.42 1.81
N GLY A 105 -5.21 -13.62 2.41
CA GLY A 105 -4.02 -14.46 2.38
C GLY A 105 -2.84 -13.93 3.19
N ASN A 106 -3.09 -13.11 4.22
CA ASN A 106 -2.02 -12.66 5.11
C ASN A 106 -1.60 -13.83 6.01
N SER A 107 -0.30 -13.94 6.27
CA SER A 107 0.25 -15.01 7.11
C SER A 107 0.63 -14.49 8.49
N LEU A 108 0.13 -15.17 9.52
CA LEU A 108 0.54 -14.98 10.91
C LEU A 108 1.56 -16.08 11.27
N VAL A 109 2.80 -15.67 11.50
CA VAL A 109 3.87 -16.57 11.97
C VAL A 109 4.20 -16.25 13.41
N VAL A 110 4.07 -17.24 14.29
CA VAL A 110 4.41 -17.09 15.70
C VAL A 110 5.88 -17.44 15.92
N SER A 111 6.62 -16.51 16.51
CA SER A 111 8.04 -16.67 16.87
C SER A 111 8.24 -16.38 18.35
N THR A 112 9.15 -17.07 19.02
CA THR A 112 9.57 -16.74 20.38
C THR A 112 10.77 -15.82 20.33
N ALA A 113 10.69 -14.70 21.05
CA ALA A 113 11.81 -13.78 21.23
C ALA A 113 12.08 -13.56 22.72
N GLN A 114 13.33 -13.35 23.06
CA GLN A 114 13.71 -13.06 24.45
C GLN A 114 13.46 -11.57 24.73
N GLY A 115 12.57 -11.28 25.66
CA GLY A 115 12.15 -9.92 26.00
C GLY A 115 12.12 -9.68 27.52
N PRO A 116 12.28 -8.43 27.97
CA PRO A 116 12.15 -8.09 29.39
C PRO A 116 10.68 -8.25 29.81
N ASN A 117 10.43 -9.01 30.88
CA ASN A 117 9.12 -9.11 31.50
C ASN A 117 8.81 -7.87 32.37
N ALA A 118 7.59 -7.80 32.90
CA ALA A 118 7.15 -6.71 33.79
C ALA A 118 8.01 -6.53 35.07
N TYR A 119 8.87 -7.51 35.40
CA TYR A 119 9.77 -7.50 36.55
C TYR A 119 11.25 -7.25 36.17
N GLY A 120 11.54 -6.95 34.90
CA GLY A 120 12.90 -6.67 34.43
C GLY A 120 13.77 -7.90 34.13
N ASN A 121 13.22 -9.12 34.26
CA ASN A 121 13.92 -10.36 33.90
C ASN A 121 13.70 -10.71 32.43
N LEU A 122 14.72 -11.29 31.78
CA LEU A 122 14.62 -11.78 30.41
C LEU A 122 13.79 -13.06 30.38
N SER A 123 12.65 -13.04 29.72
CA SER A 123 11.76 -14.19 29.53
C SER A 123 11.49 -14.44 28.05
N LEU A 124 11.02 -15.64 27.71
CA LEU A 124 10.61 -15.98 26.35
C LEU A 124 9.19 -15.45 26.13
N VAL A 125 9.05 -14.43 25.29
CA VAL A 125 7.76 -13.86 24.89
C VAL A 125 7.44 -14.36 23.48
N GLN A 126 6.22 -14.84 23.28
CA GLN A 126 5.72 -15.19 21.95
C GLN A 126 5.29 -13.91 21.22
N ILE A 127 5.72 -13.75 19.98
CA ILE A 127 5.39 -12.64 19.10
C ILE A 127 4.73 -13.21 17.84
N GLY A 128 3.54 -12.72 17.52
CA GLY A 128 2.87 -12.96 16.25
C GLY A 128 3.34 -11.96 15.21
N ASN A 129 4.02 -12.43 14.17
CA ASN A 129 4.42 -11.62 13.02
C ASN A 129 3.39 -11.79 11.91
N ILE A 130 2.71 -10.70 11.56
CA ILE A 130 1.82 -10.63 10.40
C ILE A 130 2.59 -10.00 9.27
N SER A 131 2.69 -10.71 8.16
CA SER A 131 3.38 -10.21 6.98
C SER A 131 2.57 -10.50 5.72
N GLY A 132 2.85 -9.70 4.70
CA GLY A 132 2.22 -9.83 3.39
C GLY A 132 2.89 -8.90 2.39
N TYR A 133 2.34 -8.88 1.20
CA TYR A 133 2.76 -7.99 0.15
C TYR A 133 1.58 -7.43 -0.63
N ILE A 134 1.80 -6.29 -1.28
CA ILE A 134 0.91 -5.70 -2.27
C ILE A 134 1.66 -5.72 -3.59
N ASP A 135 1.04 -6.32 -4.58
CA ASP A 135 1.61 -6.49 -5.92
C ASP A 135 0.67 -5.94 -6.99
N THR A 136 1.20 -5.94 -8.21
CA THR A 136 0.47 -5.71 -9.45
C THR A 136 0.33 -7.04 -10.21
N PRO A 137 -0.74 -7.24 -10.99
CA PRO A 137 -0.95 -8.49 -11.70
C PRO A 137 0.19 -8.78 -12.68
N ASP A 138 0.45 -10.07 -12.88
CA ASP A 138 1.41 -10.51 -13.89
C ASP A 138 0.97 -10.03 -15.28
N PRO A 139 1.91 -9.53 -16.10
CA PRO A 139 1.58 -9.05 -17.42
C PRO A 139 1.02 -10.18 -18.29
N PRO A 140 -0.06 -9.94 -19.06
CA PRO A 140 -0.68 -10.99 -19.88
C PRO A 140 0.16 -11.37 -21.11
N THR A 141 1.19 -10.58 -21.43
CA THR A 141 2.06 -10.77 -22.59
C THR A 141 3.44 -11.31 -22.18
N ILE A 142 4.02 -12.16 -23.04
CA ILE A 142 5.36 -12.77 -22.84
C ILE A 142 6.45 -11.70 -22.66
N ILE A 143 6.28 -10.55 -23.32
CA ILE A 143 7.14 -9.37 -23.15
C ILE A 143 6.25 -8.24 -22.64
N SER A 144 6.62 -7.66 -21.49
CA SER A 144 5.99 -6.47 -20.92
C SER A 144 7.05 -5.44 -20.58
N TYR A 145 6.71 -4.17 -20.83
CA TYR A 145 7.53 -3.02 -20.46
C TYR A 145 7.04 -2.36 -19.16
N LEU A 146 5.96 -2.86 -18.57
CA LEU A 146 5.45 -2.36 -17.29
C LEU A 146 6.31 -2.93 -16.15
N PRO A 147 6.77 -2.09 -15.20
CA PRO A 147 7.56 -2.54 -14.07
C PRO A 147 6.67 -3.24 -13.04
N GLY A 148 6.95 -4.48 -12.66
CA GLY A 148 6.23 -5.14 -11.57
C GLY A 148 6.43 -4.39 -10.25
N LEU A 149 5.34 -3.96 -9.61
CA LEU A 149 5.40 -3.31 -8.31
C LEU A 149 5.20 -4.33 -7.20
N LEU A 150 6.04 -4.28 -6.17
CA LEU A 150 5.95 -5.18 -5.02
C LEU A 150 6.30 -4.45 -3.73
N TYR A 151 5.31 -4.27 -2.86
CA TYR A 151 5.42 -3.63 -1.56
C TYR A 151 5.29 -4.67 -0.46
N LYS A 152 6.33 -4.86 0.35
CA LYS A 152 6.30 -5.82 1.46
C LYS A 152 6.06 -5.09 2.78
N PHE A 153 5.26 -5.69 3.66
CA PHE A 153 5.03 -5.16 5.00
C PHE A 153 5.10 -6.28 6.05
N SER A 154 5.43 -5.88 7.28
CA SER A 154 5.46 -6.78 8.44
C SER A 154 5.09 -6.00 9.70
N CYS A 155 4.22 -6.57 10.52
CA CYS A 155 3.79 -6.07 11.82
C CYS A 155 4.01 -7.15 12.88
N SER A 156 4.63 -6.77 14.00
CA SER A 156 4.96 -7.69 15.09
C SER A 156 4.12 -7.38 16.33
N TYR A 157 3.37 -8.35 16.83
CA TYR A 157 2.49 -8.22 17.98
C TYR A 157 2.94 -9.15 19.12
N PRO A 158 3.23 -8.64 20.33
CA PRO A 158 3.46 -9.50 21.49
C PRO A 158 2.16 -10.21 21.88
N LEU A 159 2.18 -11.54 21.91
CA LEU A 159 1.00 -12.38 22.20
C LEU A 159 0.55 -12.30 23.67
N GLU A 160 1.35 -11.70 24.54
CA GLU A 160 1.03 -11.43 25.95
C GLU A 160 -0.17 -10.48 26.12
N TYR A 161 -0.58 -9.76 25.05
CA TYR A 161 -1.77 -8.90 25.00
C TYR A 161 -2.92 -9.44 24.12
N LEU A 162 -2.75 -10.60 23.47
CA LEU A 162 -3.84 -11.30 22.76
C LEU A 162 -4.64 -12.23 23.67
N VAL A 163 -4.60 -11.98 24.98
CA VAL A 163 -5.41 -12.65 26.00
C VAL A 163 -6.85 -12.13 25.96
N ASN A 164 -7.52 -12.28 24.82
CA ASN A 164 -8.98 -12.40 24.81
C ASN A 164 -9.37 -13.64 24.00
N ASN A 165 -9.60 -14.70 24.76
CA ASN A 165 -9.49 -16.10 24.40
C ASN A 165 -10.69 -16.64 23.59
N THR A 166 -11.18 -15.93 22.57
CA THR A 166 -12.32 -16.44 21.77
C THR A 166 -12.33 -16.17 20.26
N GLN A 167 -11.41 -15.40 19.65
CA GLN A 167 -11.62 -14.95 18.25
C GLN A 167 -10.43 -15.05 17.28
N LEU A 168 -9.32 -15.72 17.64
CA LEU A 168 -8.12 -15.75 16.77
C LEU A 168 -7.97 -17.03 15.91
N ALA A 169 -8.92 -17.96 15.98
CA ALA A 169 -8.98 -19.10 15.07
C ALA A 169 -10.38 -19.72 15.09
N SER A 170 -11.24 -19.28 14.16
CA SER A 170 -12.38 -20.06 13.67
C SER A 170 -12.64 -19.73 12.23
#